data_AF-A0AAV2PNW2-F1
#
_entry.id   AF-A0AAV2PNW2-F1
#
_cell.length_a   1.000
_cell.length_b   1.000
_cell.length_c   1.000
_cell.angle_alpha   90.00
_cell.angle_beta   90.00
_cell.angle_gamma   90.00
#
_symmetry.space_group_name_H-M   'P 1'
#
loop_
_entity.id
_entity.type
_entity.pdbx_description
1 polymer ?
#
loop_
_entity_poly.entity_id
_entity_poly.type
_entity_poly.pdbx_seq_one_letter_code
_entity_poly.pdbx_strand_id
1 'polypeptide(L)'
;VDVPDVGPIEWPKLTLVLSKMLYEKQDSSSGDEQIVEKIKIWLKKAISEAGYNEDVKSKLQALLNSILLGVTGKLEKCPNGYVEIGTQCFLMTIEKVTWDTAKTRCEENSLQLASLKDPNALRDYVINNFPKSSFWVGGRYYKNP
;
A
#
# COMPACT_ATOMS: atom_id res chain seq x y z
N VAL A 1 14.36 -11.22 -19.46
CA VAL A 1 13.54 -11.43 -18.25
C VAL A 1 12.16 -11.76 -18.72
N ASP A 2 11.78 -13.02 -18.57
CA ASP A 2 10.54 -13.58 -19.09
C ASP A 2 9.33 -12.89 -18.47
N VAL A 3 8.38 -12.48 -19.32
CA VAL A 3 7.09 -11.97 -18.86
C VAL A 3 6.34 -13.15 -18.25
N PRO A 4 5.94 -13.10 -16.97
CA PRO A 4 5.25 -14.22 -16.35
C PRO A 4 3.94 -14.48 -17.10
N ASP A 5 3.72 -15.74 -17.46
CA ASP A 5 2.40 -16.23 -17.87
C ASP A 5 1.48 -16.16 -16.64
N VAL A 6 0.78 -15.03 -16.53
CA VAL A 6 -0.28 -14.86 -15.56
C VAL A 6 -1.51 -15.52 -16.15
N GLY A 7 -1.83 -16.70 -15.64
CA GLY A 7 -3.13 -17.36 -15.84
C GLY A 7 -4.30 -16.43 -15.44
N PRO A 8 -5.52 -16.95 -15.22
CA PRO A 8 -6.72 -16.13 -15.01
C PRO A 8 -6.45 -14.94 -14.07
N ILE A 9 -6.64 -13.72 -14.61
CA ILE A 9 -6.11 -12.49 -14.02
C ILE A 9 -6.75 -12.25 -12.65
N GLU A 10 -6.01 -12.54 -11.59
CA GLU A 10 -6.33 -12.11 -10.25
C GLU A 10 -5.82 -10.68 -10.04
N TRP A 11 -6.70 -9.71 -10.30
CA TRP A 11 -6.40 -8.26 -10.27
C TRP A 11 -5.67 -7.73 -9.02
N PRO A 12 -5.92 -8.22 -7.79
CA PRO A 12 -5.14 -7.84 -6.63
C PRO A 12 -3.66 -8.23 -6.74
N LYS A 13 -3.37 -9.42 -7.31
CA LYS A 13 -2.00 -9.90 -7.55
C LYS A 13 -1.32 -9.10 -8.66
N LEU A 14 -2.03 -8.76 -9.73
CA LEU A 14 -1.49 -7.95 -10.83
C LEU A 14 -1.12 -6.54 -10.36
N THR A 15 -1.99 -5.92 -9.55
CA THR A 15 -1.74 -4.59 -8.96
C THR A 15 -0.54 -4.64 -8.01
N LEU A 16 -0.39 -5.72 -7.24
CA LEU A 16 0.76 -5.94 -6.35
C LEU A 16 2.07 -6.15 -7.13
N VAL A 17 2.03 -6.92 -8.22
CA VAL A 17 3.20 -7.17 -9.09
C VAL A 17 3.65 -5.88 -9.77
N LEU A 18 2.72 -5.10 -10.32
CA LEU A 18 3.04 -3.80 -10.94
C LEU A 18 3.56 -2.80 -9.91
N SER A 19 2.95 -2.74 -8.72
CA SER A 19 3.42 -1.92 -7.60
C SER A 19 4.85 -2.28 -7.19
N LYS A 20 5.16 -3.58 -7.08
CA LYS A 20 6.50 -4.08 -6.73
C LYS A 20 7.53 -3.73 -7.80
N MET A 21 7.20 -3.95 -9.08
CA MET A 21 8.08 -3.61 -10.20
C MET A 21 8.38 -2.12 -10.28
N LEU A 22 7.40 -1.26 -10.00
CA LEU A 22 7.58 0.19 -9.98
C LEU A 22 8.37 0.67 -8.74
N TYR A 23 8.20 0.02 -7.59
CA TYR A 23 8.91 0.34 -6.35
C TYR A 23 10.41 -0.02 -6.42
N GLU A 24 10.74 -1.21 -6.93
CA GLU A 24 12.13 -1.66 -7.13
C GLU A 24 12.89 -0.82 -8.17
N LYS A 25 12.21 0.09 -8.87
CA LYS A 25 12.75 0.93 -9.95
C LYS A 25 13.14 2.35 -9.56
N GLN A 26 12.90 2.75 -8.31
CA GLN A 26 13.20 4.10 -7.86
C GLN A 26 14.71 4.39 -7.68
N ASP A 27 15.59 3.41 -7.95
CA ASP A 27 17.04 3.46 -7.61
C ASP A 27 18.00 3.29 -8.80
N SER A 28 17.54 3.08 -10.05
CA SER A 28 18.45 2.88 -11.20
C SER A 28 18.06 3.74 -12.39
N SER A 29 19.00 4.57 -12.85
CA SER A 29 18.91 5.44 -14.02
C SER A 29 19.46 4.71 -15.27
N SER A 30 18.81 4.95 -16.41
CA SER A 30 19.27 4.71 -17.79
C SER A 30 18.95 3.37 -18.48
N GLY A 31 18.28 2.42 -17.84
CA GLY A 31 17.77 1.19 -18.50
C GLY A 31 16.26 1.23 -18.79
N ASP A 32 15.60 2.33 -18.42
CA ASP A 32 14.23 2.32 -17.92
C ASP A 32 13.19 2.85 -18.91
N GLU A 33 13.59 3.63 -19.91
CA GLU A 33 12.68 4.12 -20.95
C GLU A 33 12.08 2.95 -21.76
N GLN A 34 12.87 1.91 -22.04
CA GLN A 34 12.39 0.70 -22.73
C GLN A 34 11.42 -0.16 -21.89
N ILE A 35 11.56 -0.13 -20.57
CA ILE A 35 10.69 -0.90 -19.66
C ILE A 35 9.37 -0.17 -19.47
N VAL A 36 9.41 1.15 -19.27
CA VAL A 36 8.22 1.99 -19.25
C VAL A 36 7.43 1.84 -20.55
N GLU A 37 8.11 1.78 -21.69
CA GLU A 37 7.44 1.56 -22.97
C GLU A 37 6.80 0.17 -23.07
N LYS A 38 7.44 -0.88 -22.56
CA LYS A 38 6.84 -2.22 -22.46
C LYS A 38 5.60 -2.24 -21.55
N ILE A 39 5.63 -1.52 -20.43
CA ILE A 39 4.47 -1.40 -19.52
C ILE A 39 3.33 -0.64 -20.19
N LYS A 40 3.62 0.46 -20.91
CA LYS A 40 2.61 1.20 -21.69
C LYS A 40 1.97 0.30 -22.75
N ILE A 41 2.77 -0.48 -23.48
CA ILE A 41 2.29 -1.42 -24.50
C ILE A 41 1.37 -2.48 -23.86
N TRP A 42 1.80 -3.06 -22.74
CA TRP A 42 1.02 -4.05 -22.02
C TRP A 42 -0.31 -3.47 -21.48
N LEU A 43 -0.29 -2.27 -20.89
CA LEU A 43 -1.50 -1.60 -20.39
C LEU A 43 -2.51 -1.30 -21.51
N LYS A 44 -2.03 -0.79 -22.66
CA LYS A 44 -2.89 -0.56 -23.84
C LYS A 44 -3.57 -1.86 -24.29
N LYS A 45 -2.83 -2.97 -24.29
CA LYS A 45 -3.37 -4.29 -24.63
C LYS A 45 -4.39 -4.76 -23.58
N ALA A 46 -4.08 -4.65 -22.30
CA ALA A 46 -4.99 -5.02 -21.21
C ALA A 46 -6.30 -4.21 -21.22
N ILE A 47 -6.24 -2.91 -21.55
CA ILE A 47 -7.42 -2.04 -21.70
C ILE A 47 -8.31 -2.55 -22.86
N SER A 48 -7.71 -2.99 -23.97
CA SER A 48 -8.45 -3.55 -25.10
C SER A 48 -9.05 -4.92 -24.82
N GLU A 49 -8.40 -5.72 -23.97
CA GLU A 49 -8.82 -7.09 -23.62
C GLU A 49 -9.79 -7.14 -22.44
N ALA A 50 -9.87 -6.08 -21.62
CA ALA A 50 -10.78 -5.98 -20.47
C ALA A 50 -12.29 -6.03 -20.84
N GLY A 51 -12.64 -5.92 -22.14
CA GLY A 51 -14.02 -5.99 -22.60
C GLY A 51 -14.91 -4.88 -22.01
N TYR A 52 -16.16 -5.22 -21.67
CA TYR A 52 -17.17 -4.28 -21.12
C TYR A 52 -17.06 -4.05 -19.60
N ASN A 53 -15.98 -4.49 -18.94
CA ASN A 53 -15.80 -4.22 -17.52
C ASN A 53 -15.29 -2.78 -17.31
N GLU A 54 -16.23 -1.83 -17.26
CA GLU A 54 -15.94 -0.39 -17.16
C GLU A 54 -15.14 -0.01 -15.90
N ASP A 55 -15.31 -0.71 -14.78
CA ASP A 55 -14.50 -0.48 -13.57
C ASP A 55 -13.03 -0.87 -13.78
N VAL A 56 -12.79 -2.04 -14.40
CA VAL A 56 -11.44 -2.51 -14.74
C VAL A 56 -10.80 -1.59 -15.78
N LYS A 57 -11.55 -1.22 -16.81
CA LYS A 57 -11.10 -0.30 -17.86
C LYS A 57 -10.72 1.06 -17.29
N SER A 58 -11.53 1.60 -16.37
CA SER A 58 -11.26 2.85 -15.66
C SER A 58 -9.97 2.79 -14.84
N LYS A 59 -9.76 1.71 -14.07
CA LYS A 59 -8.53 1.50 -13.28
C LYS A 59 -7.27 1.39 -14.14
N LEU A 60 -7.34 0.61 -15.23
CA LEU A 60 -6.24 0.47 -16.18
C LEU A 60 -5.94 1.79 -16.90
N GLN A 61 -6.97 2.56 -17.27
CA GLN A 61 -6.81 3.86 -17.90
C GLN A 61 -6.19 4.88 -16.94
N ALA A 62 -6.56 4.86 -15.66
CA ALA A 62 -5.96 5.72 -14.63
C ALA A 62 -4.46 5.40 -14.42
N LEU A 63 -4.10 4.11 -14.41
CA LEU A 63 -2.70 3.68 -14.36
C LEU A 63 -1.92 4.14 -15.60
N LEU A 64 -2.47 3.94 -16.80
CA LEU A 64 -1.86 4.37 -18.05
C LEU A 64 -1.67 5.90 -18.11
N ASN A 65 -2.68 6.67 -17.70
CA ASN A 65 -2.62 8.13 -17.67
C ASN A 65 -1.54 8.64 -16.70
N SER A 66 -1.39 8.00 -15.54
CA SER A 66 -0.35 8.34 -14.57
C SER A 66 1.05 8.14 -15.18
N ILE A 67 1.28 6.99 -15.82
CA ILE A 67 2.55 6.69 -16.50
C ILE A 67 2.83 7.65 -17.67
N LEU A 68 1.81 8.02 -18.46
CA LEU A 68 1.96 8.93 -19.59
C LEU A 68 2.32 10.36 -19.19
N LEU A 69 1.83 10.83 -18.05
CA LEU A 69 2.11 12.18 -17.56
C LEU A 69 3.51 12.32 -16.94
N GLY A 70 4.32 11.25 -16.91
CA GLY A 70 5.58 11.22 -16.17
C GLY A 70 5.39 11.43 -14.66
N VAL A 71 4.13 11.51 -14.22
CA VAL A 71 3.72 11.45 -12.84
C VAL A 71 3.84 9.97 -12.51
N THR A 72 5.03 9.55 -12.09
CA THR A 72 5.17 8.40 -11.20
C THR A 72 4.45 8.76 -9.91
N GLY A 73 3.12 8.87 -9.99
CA GLY A 73 2.27 9.15 -8.87
C GLY A 73 2.61 8.08 -7.87
N LYS A 74 3.07 8.52 -6.70
CA LYS A 74 3.19 7.66 -5.53
C LYS A 74 1.86 6.89 -5.47
N LEU A 75 1.86 5.62 -5.86
CA LEU A 75 0.80 4.71 -5.43
C LEU A 75 0.82 4.87 -3.93
N GLU A 76 -0.25 5.42 -3.35
CA GLU A 76 -0.29 5.66 -1.92
C GLU A 76 0.04 4.33 -1.26
N LYS A 77 1.18 4.27 -0.59
CA LYS A 77 1.68 3.03 -0.01
C LYS A 77 0.72 2.50 1.07
N CYS A 78 -0.21 3.35 1.51
CA CYS A 78 -1.25 3.04 2.46
C CYS A 78 -2.63 3.41 1.92
N PRO A 79 -3.70 2.70 2.34
CA PRO A 79 -5.07 3.09 2.02
C PRO A 79 -5.40 4.49 2.54
N ASN A 80 -6.40 5.13 1.93
CA ASN A 80 -6.89 6.44 2.37
C ASN A 80 -7.16 6.47 3.89
N GLY A 81 -6.64 7.49 4.57
CA GLY A 81 -6.79 7.66 6.02
C GLY A 81 -5.77 6.90 6.86
N TYR A 82 -4.88 6.12 6.25
CA TYR A 82 -3.75 5.47 6.92
C TYR A 82 -2.47 6.25 6.67
N VAL A 83 -1.62 6.27 7.69
CA VAL A 83 -0.27 6.85 7.60
C VAL A 83 0.75 5.73 7.45
N GLU A 84 1.66 5.91 6.50
CA GLU A 84 2.85 5.08 6.37
C GLU A 84 3.88 5.47 7.44
N ILE A 85 4.25 4.52 8.29
CA ILE A 85 5.31 4.68 9.27
C ILE A 85 6.27 3.48 9.13
N GLY A 86 7.52 3.76 8.76
CA GLY A 86 8.46 2.71 8.37
C GLY A 86 7.96 1.96 7.13
N THR A 87 7.66 0.67 7.27
CA THR A 87 7.14 -0.20 6.20
C THR A 87 5.70 -0.65 6.43
N GLN A 88 4.99 0.00 7.35
CA GLN A 88 3.62 -0.37 7.75
C GLN A 88 2.67 0.82 7.64
N CYS A 89 1.39 0.49 7.46
CA CYS A 89 0.29 1.45 7.42
C CYS A 89 -0.48 1.42 8.74
N PHE A 90 -0.68 2.58 9.34
CA PHE A 90 -1.35 2.73 10.63
C PHE A 90 -2.56 3.64 10.50
N LEU A 91 -3.69 3.20 11.06
CA LEU A 91 -4.83 4.07 11.32
C LEU A 91 -4.66 4.66 12.73
N MET A 92 -4.40 5.97 12.80
CA MET A 92 -4.18 6.66 14.07
C MET A 92 -5.50 7.24 14.59
N THR A 93 -5.92 6.86 15.79
CA THR A 93 -7.12 7.40 16.44
C THR A 93 -6.75 8.16 17.71
N ILE A 94 -7.22 9.40 17.85
CA ILE A 94 -6.89 10.28 18.99
C ILE A 94 -7.86 10.15 20.17
N GLU A 95 -8.86 9.29 20.05
CA GLU A 95 -9.87 9.09 21.09
C GLU A 95 -9.28 8.37 22.30
N LYS A 96 -9.55 8.91 23.49
CA LYS A 96 -9.06 8.34 24.75
C LYS A 96 -10.01 7.24 25.22
N VAL A 97 -9.63 5.99 24.96
CA VAL A 97 -10.37 4.81 25.39
C VAL A 97 -9.46 3.82 26.10
N THR A 98 -10.06 2.82 26.76
CA THR A 98 -9.30 1.70 27.33
C THR A 98 -8.69 0.83 26.23
N TRP A 99 -7.67 0.04 26.57
CA TRP A 99 -7.05 -0.88 25.62
C TRP A 99 -8.05 -1.90 25.05
N ASP A 100 -8.92 -2.46 25.91
CA ASP A 100 -9.96 -3.41 25.49
C ASP A 100 -10.95 -2.77 24.52
N THR A 101 -11.40 -1.54 24.80
CA THR A 101 -12.27 -0.79 23.88
C THR A 101 -11.57 -0.49 22.55
N ALA A 102 -10.30 -0.10 22.57
CA ALA A 102 -9.53 0.14 21.34
C ALA A 102 -9.41 -1.14 20.50
N LYS A 103 -9.12 -2.29 21.15
CA LYS A 103 -9.04 -3.60 20.50
C LYS A 103 -10.37 -3.99 19.86
N THR A 104 -11.47 -3.94 20.60
CA THR A 104 -12.80 -4.29 20.09
C THR A 104 -13.15 -3.46 18.86
N ARG A 105 -12.89 -2.14 18.89
CA ARG A 105 -13.16 -1.27 17.74
C ARG A 105 -12.32 -1.59 16.51
N CYS A 106 -11.04 -1.95 16.69
CA CYS A 106 -10.24 -2.44 15.57
C CYS A 106 -10.89 -3.70 14.99
N GLU A 107 -11.26 -4.67 15.84
CA GLU A 107 -11.85 -5.94 15.42
C GLU A 107 -13.21 -5.78 14.72
N GLU A 108 -14.07 -4.86 15.19
CA GLU A 108 -15.33 -4.49 14.54
C GLU A 108 -15.14 -3.96 13.11
N ASN A 109 -13.98 -3.35 12.83
CA ASN A 109 -13.61 -2.86 11.50
C ASN A 109 -12.75 -3.86 10.72
N SER A 110 -12.70 -5.13 11.14
CA SER A 110 -11.83 -6.16 10.55
C SER A 110 -10.33 -5.80 10.57
N LEU A 111 -9.91 -5.01 11.56
CA LEU A 111 -8.55 -4.62 11.84
C LEU A 111 -8.06 -5.23 13.17
N GLN A 112 -6.80 -4.98 13.51
CA GLN A 112 -6.22 -5.34 14.79
C GLN A 112 -5.40 -4.16 15.33
N LEU A 113 -5.22 -4.11 16.65
CA LEU A 113 -4.27 -3.18 17.24
C LEU A 113 -2.88 -3.41 16.64
N ALA A 114 -2.17 -2.31 16.40
CA ALA A 114 -0.91 -2.28 15.69
C ALA A 114 0.14 -3.27 16.23
N SER A 115 0.52 -4.28 15.45
CA SER A 115 1.72 -5.08 15.70
C SER A 115 2.92 -4.42 15.02
N LEU A 116 3.97 -4.12 15.79
CA LEU A 116 5.05 -3.25 15.37
C LEU A 116 6.19 -4.07 14.72
N LYS A 117 6.46 -3.82 13.43
CA LYS A 117 7.67 -4.31 12.74
C LYS A 117 8.87 -3.40 12.99
N ASP A 118 8.62 -2.10 13.09
CA ASP A 118 9.63 -1.09 13.41
C ASP A 118 9.14 -0.19 14.55
N PRO A 119 9.36 -0.60 15.82
CA PRO A 119 8.95 0.18 16.97
C PRO A 119 9.59 1.57 17.06
N ASN A 120 10.81 1.74 16.52
CA ASN A 120 11.53 3.01 16.58
C ASN A 120 10.91 4.02 15.63
N ALA A 121 10.60 3.62 14.39
CA ALA A 121 9.91 4.48 13.44
C ALA A 121 8.55 4.97 13.99
N LEU A 122 7.77 4.08 14.60
CA LEU A 122 6.50 4.47 15.22
C LEU A 122 6.71 5.43 16.40
N ARG A 123 7.67 5.14 17.28
CA ARG A 123 7.99 6.00 18.42
C ARG A 123 8.33 7.43 17.97
N ASP A 124 9.23 7.55 17.00
CA ASP A 124 9.69 8.86 16.51
C ASP A 124 8.56 9.62 15.83
N TYR A 125 7.72 8.92 15.05
CA TYR A 125 6.52 9.51 14.47
C TYR A 125 5.55 10.04 15.54
N VAL A 126 5.27 9.26 16.59
CA VAL A 126 4.35 9.66 17.67
C VAL A 126 4.91 10.85 18.44
N ILE A 127 6.19 10.87 18.80
CA ILE A 127 6.80 11.97 19.54
C ILE A 127 6.73 13.28 18.74
N ASN A 128 7.02 13.21 17.43
CA ASN A 128 7.09 14.41 16.59
C ASN A 128 5.69 14.97 16.23
N ASN A 129 4.70 14.10 16.00
CA ASN A 129 3.37 14.52 15.54
C ASN A 129 2.33 14.60 16.65
N PHE A 130 2.54 13.88 17.74
CA PHE A 130 1.61 13.77 18.87
C PHE A 130 2.35 13.88 20.22
N PRO A 131 3.09 14.97 20.48
CA PRO A 131 4.02 15.09 21.60
C PRO A 131 3.40 14.97 23.00
N LYS A 132 2.07 15.05 23.11
CA LYS A 132 1.30 14.97 24.36
C LYS A 132 0.32 13.79 24.41
N SER A 133 0.42 12.86 23.47
CA SER A 133 -0.50 11.73 23.35
C SER A 133 0.24 10.41 23.46
N SER A 134 -0.49 9.39 23.88
CA SER A 134 -0.06 8.00 23.91
C SER A 134 -1.09 7.16 23.17
N PHE A 135 -0.64 6.14 22.44
CA PHE A 135 -1.50 5.28 21.64
C PHE A 135 -1.39 3.83 22.11
N TRP A 136 -2.51 3.10 22.02
CA TRP A 136 -2.51 1.66 22.25
C TRP A 136 -1.94 0.92 21.05
N VAL A 137 -1.11 -0.08 21.31
CA VAL A 137 -0.57 -1.00 20.31
C VAL A 137 -0.89 -2.46 20.68
N GLY A 138 -0.74 -3.35 19.72
CA GLY A 138 -0.98 -4.77 19.85
C GLY A 138 0.19 -5.46 20.55
N GLY A 139 0.02 -5.79 21.83
CA GLY A 139 0.94 -6.60 22.61
C GLY A 139 0.29 -7.02 23.92
N ARG A 140 0.35 -8.31 24.26
CA ARG A 140 0.01 -8.79 25.60
C ARG A 140 1.32 -9.08 26.33
N TYR A 141 1.46 -8.55 27.55
CA TYR A 141 2.47 -9.06 28.46
C TYR A 141 2.19 -10.54 28.72
N TYR A 142 3.01 -11.44 28.19
CA TYR A 142 3.07 -12.80 28.70
C TYR A 142 3.87 -12.74 30.01
N LYS A 143 3.19 -12.77 31.16
CA LYS A 143 3.86 -13.18 32.39
C LYS A 143 4.22 -14.66 32.20
N ASN A 144 5.50 -14.95 32.13
CA ASN A 144 5.97 -16.34 32.22
C ASN A 144 5.50 -16.89 33.58
N PRO A 145 4.80 -18.03 33.63
CA PRO A 145 4.39 -18.64 34.89
C PRO A 145 5.59 -19.03 35.76
#